data_AF-A0A8I0P8R6-F1
#
_entry.id   AF-A0A8I0P8R6-F1
#
_cell.length_a   1.000
_cell.length_b   1.000
_cell.length_c   1.000
_cell.angle_alpha   90.00
_cell.angle_beta   90.00
_cell.angle_gamma   90.00
#
_symmetry.space_group_name_H-M   'P 1'
#
loop_
_entity.id
_entity.type
_entity.pdbx_description
1 polymer ?
#
loop_
_entity_poly.entity_id
_entity_poly.type
_entity_poly.pdbx_seq_one_letter_code
_entity_poly.pdbx_strand_id
1 'polypeptide(L)' 'MGYAQGGGLTDERRAFREKLRMEAAERFQQGGENADIAHDLRVSVRSVQR' A
#
# COMPACT_ATOMS: atom_id res chain seq x y z
N MET A 1 6.34 -25.19 -16.40
CA MET A 1 5.72 -24.40 -15.32
C MET A 1 6.83 -23.75 -14.52
N GLY A 2 6.97 -22.42 -14.60
CA GLY A 2 8.05 -21.71 -13.93
C GLY A 2 7.56 -20.34 -13.49
N TYR A 3 7.00 -20.25 -12.28
CA TYR A 3 6.80 -18.96 -11.63
C TYR A 3 8.19 -18.41 -11.36
N ALA A 4 8.61 -17.34 -12.04
CA ALA A 4 9.91 -16.70 -11.78
C ALA A 4 10.10 -16.57 -10.26
N GLN A 5 11.04 -17.37 -9.73
CA GLN A 5 11.33 -17.48 -8.31
C GLN A 5 12.04 -16.19 -7.88
N GLY A 6 11.25 -15.16 -7.62
CA GLY A 6 11.72 -13.81 -7.37
C GLY A 6 10.58 -12.80 -7.32
N GLY A 7 9.43 -13.17 -6.75
CA GLY A 7 8.46 -12.22 -6.19
C GLY A 7 7.89 -11.11 -7.10
N GLY A 8 7.98 -11.19 -8.43
CA GLY A 8 7.12 -10.51 -9.42
C GLY A 8 6.93 -8.99 -9.32
N LEU A 9 7.73 -8.29 -8.53
CA LEU A 9 7.70 -6.84 -8.36
C LEU A 9 9.10 -6.36 -8.68
N THR A 10 9.26 -5.73 -9.84
CA THR A 10 10.42 -4.87 -10.10
C THR A 10 10.65 -3.97 -8.89
N ASP A 11 11.91 -3.66 -8.56
CA ASP A 11 12.27 -2.83 -7.40
C ASP A 11 11.42 -1.55 -7.31
N GLU A 12 11.06 -0.97 -8.45
CA GLU A 12 10.12 0.15 -8.57
C GLU A 12 8.75 -0.14 -7.96
N ARG A 13 8.15 -1.30 -8.21
CA ARG A 13 6.86 -1.66 -7.61
C ARG A 13 6.98 -1.97 -6.12
N ARG A 14 8.13 -2.44 -5.64
CA ARG A 14 8.39 -2.61 -4.21
C ARG A 14 8.46 -1.25 -3.52
N ALA A 15 9.30 -0.36 -4.04
CA ALA A 15 9.45 1.01 -3.53
C ALA A 15 8.12 1.77 -3.55
N PHE A 16 7.32 1.62 -4.61
CA PHE A 16 5.98 2.21 -4.69
C PHE A 16 5.07 1.74 -3.56
N ARG A 17 5.05 0.43 -3.24
CA ARG A 17 4.24 -0.10 -2.14
C ARG A 17 4.75 0.33 -0.76
N GLU A 18 6.06 0.40 -0.58
CA GLU A 18 6.65 0.90 0.66
C GLU A 18 6.29 2.37 0.89
N LYS A 19 6.35 3.18 -0.17
CA LYS A 19 5.89 4.57 -0.13
C LYS A 19 4.42 4.65 0.25
N LEU A 20 3.56 3.83 -0.37
CA LEU A 20 2.13 3.79 -0.07
C LEU A 20 1.86 3.40 1.40
N ARG A 21 2.64 2.46 1.96
CA ARG A 21 2.53 2.08 3.38
C ARG A 21 2.95 3.19 4.32
N MET A 22 4.05 3.89 4.03
CA MET A 22 4.50 5.01 4.85
C MET A 22 3.46 6.13 4.84
N GLU A 23 2.92 6.46 3.67
CA GLU A 23 1.89 7.48 3.53
C GLU A 23 0.60 7.10 4.28
N ALA A 24 0.16 5.83 4.19
CA ALA A 24 -0.94 5.32 5.00
C ALA A 24 -0.66 5.42 6.50
N ALA A 25 0.54 5.01 6.94
CA ALA A 25 0.94 5.03 8.35
C ALA A 25 0.93 6.45 8.93
N GLU A 26 1.40 7.43 8.16
CA GLU A 26 1.37 8.84 8.57
C GLU A 26 -0.07 9.34 8.77
N ARG A 27 -0.99 9.02 7.84
CA ARG A 27 -2.40 9.38 7.98
C ARG A 27 -3.07 8.68 9.16
N PHE A 28 -2.71 7.43 9.44
CA PHE A 28 -3.17 6.72 10.63
C PHE A 28 -2.69 7.38 11.92
N GLN A 29 -1.43 7.83 11.98
CA GLN A 29 -0.91 8.56 13.14
C GLN A 29 -1.63 9.89 13.37
N GLN A 30 -2.12 10.53 12.31
CA GLN A 30 -2.93 11.74 12.40
C GLN A 30 -4.39 11.46 12.81
N GLY A 31 -4.78 10.19 12.95
CA GLY A 31 -6.14 9.78 13.32
C GLY A 31 -7.13 9.71 12.15
N GLY A 32 -6.64 9.63 10.91
CA GLY A 32 -7.49 9.51 9.72
C GLY A 32 -8.29 8.22 9.67
N GLU A 33 -9.53 8.30 9.20
CA GLU A 33 -10.38 7.12 9.03
C GLU A 33 -9.93 6.27 7.83
N ASN A 34 -10.13 4.95 7.91
CA ASN A 34 -9.78 4.00 6.86
C ASN A 34 -10.37 4.38 5.48
N ALA A 35 -11.57 4.98 5.47
CA ALA A 35 -12.23 5.40 4.25
C ALA A 35 -11.51 6.58 3.57
N ASP A 36 -11.12 7.59 4.34
CA ASP A 36 -10.40 8.76 3.85
C ASP A 36 -9.00 8.39 3.37
N ILE A 37 -8.28 7.56 4.14
CA ILE A 37 -6.95 7.05 3.77
C ILE A 37 -7.03 6.25 2.46
N ALA A 38 -8.05 5.41 2.32
CA ALA A 38 -8.27 4.64 1.10
C ALA A 38 -8.59 5.54 -0.11
N HIS A 39 -9.41 6.58 0.10
CA HIS A 39 -9.74 7.55 -0.94
C HIS A 39 -8.48 8.29 -1.43
N ASP A 40 -7.70 8.82 -0.51
CA ASP A 40 -6.49 9.61 -0.82
C ASP A 40 -5.41 8.79 -1.49
N LEU A 41 -5.19 7.55 -1.04
CA LEU A 41 -4.23 6.64 -1.64
C LEU A 41 -4.77 5.93 -2.90
N ARG A 42 -6.03 6.18 -3.27
CA ARG A 42 -6.75 5.53 -4.39
C ARG A 42 -6.71 4.01 -4.33
N VAL A 43 -6.85 3.46 -3.12
CA VAL A 43 -6.91 2.02 -2.86
C VAL A 43 -8.26 1.64 -2.26
N SER A 44 -8.54 0.34 -2.19
CA SER A 44 -9.72 -0.13 -1.46
C SER A 44 -9.50 -0.08 0.04
N VAL A 45 -10.56 0.19 0.80
CA VAL A 45 -10.57 0.12 2.27
C VAL A 45 -10.04 -1.22 2.78
N ARG A 46 -10.37 -2.32 2.09
CA ARG A 46 -9.88 -3.67 2.42
C ARG A 46 -8.37 -3.82 2.25
N SER A 47 -7.72 -3.01 1.41
CA SER A 47 -6.27 -2.98 1.28
C SER A 47 -5.59 -2.19 2.40
N VAL A 48 -6.31 -1.22 2.99
CA VAL A 48 -5.84 -0.41 4.12
C VAL A 48 -5.98 -1.17 5.44
N GLN A 49 -6.98 -2.04 5.56
CA GLN A 49 -7.21 -2.90 6.74
C GLN A 49 -6.33 -4.15 6.83
N ARG A 50 -5.55 -4.47 5.79
CA ARG A 50 -4.80 -5.73 5.68
C ARG A 50 -3.37 -5.63 6.17
#